data_AF-A0A6D2GJ36-F1
#
_entry.id   AF-A0A6D2GJ36-F1
#
_cell.length_a   1.000
_cell.length_b   1.000
_cell.length_c   1.000
_cell.angle_alpha   90.00
_cell.angle_beta   90.00
_cell.angle_gamma   90.00
#
_symmetry.space_group_name_H-M   'P 1'
#
loop_
_entity.id
_entity.type
_entity.pdbx_description
1 polymer ?
#
loop_
_entity_poly.entity_id
_entity_poly.type
_entity_poly.pdbx_seq_one_letter_code
_entity_poly.pdbx_strand_id
1 'polypeptide(L)'
;MKKLTTLLLASTLLIAACGNDDSKKDDSKTSKKDDGVKAELKQATKAYDKYTDEQLNEFLKGTEKFVKAIENNDMAQAKALYPKVRMYYERSEPVAEAFGDLDPKIDARLADMKEEKKEKEWSGYHKIEKALYEDKKIDDVTKKDAQQLLKDAKELHAKADTLDITPKLMLQGSVDLLNEVATSKITGEEEIYSHTDLYDFKANVEGAQKIYDLFKPI
;
A
#
# COMPACT_ATOMS: atom_id res chain seq x y z
N MET A 1 22.55 -23.94 18.79
CA MET A 1 22.69 -24.29 20.22
C MET A 1 23.33 -23.13 20.98
N LYS A 2 22.51 -22.28 21.61
CA LYS A 2 22.87 -21.41 22.75
C LYS A 2 21.60 -21.30 23.59
N LYS A 3 21.61 -21.92 24.78
CA LYS A 3 20.48 -21.95 25.71
C LYS A 3 20.52 -20.66 26.54
N LEU A 4 19.48 -19.83 26.46
CA LEU A 4 19.24 -18.75 27.41
C LEU A 4 18.39 -19.31 28.56
N THR A 5 18.91 -19.21 29.77
CA THR A 5 18.29 -19.65 31.01
C THR A 5 17.39 -18.52 31.53
N THR A 6 16.07 -18.67 31.48
CA THR A 6 15.13 -17.70 32.06
C THR A 6 14.86 -18.09 33.52
N LEU A 7 15.35 -17.28 34.46
CA LEU A 7 14.97 -17.34 35.86
C LEU A 7 13.53 -16.81 36.03
N LEU A 8 12.63 -17.64 36.56
CA LEU A 8 11.38 -17.19 37.16
C LEU A 8 11.67 -16.51 38.51
N LEU A 9 11.26 -15.25 38.67
CA LEU A 9 11.02 -14.66 39.99
C LEU A 9 9.51 -14.53 40.17
N ALA A 10 8.97 -15.40 41.02
CA ALA A 10 7.65 -15.23 41.61
C ALA A 10 7.74 -14.19 42.73
N SER A 11 6.94 -13.13 42.65
CA SER A 11 6.78 -12.16 43.74
C SER A 11 5.30 -12.16 44.14
N THR A 12 5.01 -12.84 45.24
CA THR A 12 3.74 -12.74 45.96
C THR A 12 3.70 -11.41 46.71
N LEU A 13 2.66 -10.60 46.49
CA LEU A 13 2.27 -9.52 47.40
C LEU A 13 0.84 -9.77 47.91
N LEU A 14 0.71 -9.91 49.23
CA LEU A 14 -0.55 -9.96 49.96
C LEU A 14 -0.88 -8.58 50.55
N ILE A 15 -2.02 -8.05 50.08
CA ILE A 15 -3.09 -7.25 50.71
C ILE A 15 -2.80 -6.51 52.05
N ALA A 16 -3.13 -5.22 52.10
CA ALA A 16 -3.85 -4.58 53.21
C ALA A 16 -4.59 -3.31 52.73
N ALA A 17 -5.86 -3.20 53.12
CA ALA A 17 -6.79 -2.11 52.80
C ALA A 17 -6.69 -0.94 53.79
N CYS A 18 -7.06 0.28 53.34
CA CYS A 18 -7.91 1.28 54.03
C CYS A 18 -7.79 2.64 53.33
N GLY A 19 -8.92 3.26 52.97
CA GLY A 19 -8.95 4.63 52.46
C GLY A 19 -10.24 4.93 51.71
N ASN A 20 -11.31 5.19 52.45
CA ASN A 20 -12.55 5.73 51.93
C ASN A 20 -12.31 7.21 51.59
N ASP A 21 -12.24 7.57 50.32
CA ASP A 21 -12.25 8.97 49.90
C ASP A 21 -13.16 9.14 48.67
N ASP A 22 -14.22 9.91 48.88
CA ASP A 22 -15.25 10.25 47.90
C ASP A 22 -14.63 11.02 46.72
N SER A 23 -14.32 10.30 45.64
CA SER A 23 -13.94 10.90 44.36
C SER A 23 -14.73 10.28 43.21
N LYS A 24 -16.06 10.36 43.28
CA LYS A 24 -16.90 10.35 42.07
C LYS A 24 -16.69 11.66 41.30
N LYS A 25 -15.58 11.74 40.55
CA LYS A 25 -15.37 12.73 39.50
C LYS A 25 -14.92 12.03 38.21
N ASP A 26 -15.84 12.04 37.25
CA ASP A 26 -15.58 12.18 35.81
C ASP A 26 -15.25 10.98 34.89
N ASP A 27 -15.61 9.73 35.22
CA ASP A 27 -15.57 8.61 34.25
C ASP A 27 -16.53 8.78 33.04
N SER A 28 -17.54 9.64 33.16
CA SER A 28 -18.52 9.89 32.09
C SER A 28 -18.01 10.81 30.98
N LYS A 29 -17.07 11.72 31.28
CA LYS A 29 -16.51 12.66 30.28
C LYS A 29 -15.41 12.03 29.44
N THR A 30 -14.57 11.21 30.06
CA THR A 30 -13.49 10.49 29.37
C THR A 30 -14.06 9.44 28.41
N SER A 31 -15.06 8.67 28.83
CA SER A 31 -15.73 7.68 27.97
C SER A 31 -16.45 8.32 26.77
N LYS A 32 -17.18 9.43 26.96
CA LYS A 32 -17.83 10.16 25.86
C LYS A 32 -16.84 10.77 24.85
N LYS A 33 -15.67 11.22 25.31
CA LYS A 33 -14.63 11.76 24.44
C LYS A 33 -13.97 10.65 23.61
N ASP A 34 -13.67 9.51 24.23
CA ASP A 34 -13.12 8.33 23.55
C ASP A 34 -14.10 7.74 22.52
N ASP A 35 -15.40 7.74 22.83
CA ASP A 35 -16.43 7.29 21.89
C ASP A 35 -16.58 8.25 20.69
N GLY A 36 -16.41 9.56 20.91
CA GLY A 36 -16.38 10.56 19.85
C GLY A 36 -15.20 10.38 18.89
N VAL A 37 -13.97 10.26 19.43
CA VAL A 37 -12.76 10.03 18.63
C VAL A 37 -12.85 8.72 17.83
N LYS A 38 -13.37 7.64 18.42
CA LYS A 38 -13.59 6.37 17.70
C LYS A 38 -14.57 6.52 16.53
N ALA A 39 -15.64 7.30 16.71
CA ALA A 39 -16.60 7.56 15.64
C ALA A 39 -15.98 8.38 14.50
N GLU A 40 -15.18 9.40 14.83
CA GLU A 40 -14.45 10.22 13.86
C GLU A 40 -13.42 9.40 13.07
N LEU A 41 -12.64 8.55 13.75
CA LEU A 41 -11.69 7.63 13.09
C LEU A 41 -12.42 6.66 12.14
N LYS A 42 -13.57 6.11 12.55
CA LYS A 42 -14.37 5.23 11.68
C LYS A 42 -14.90 5.98 10.45
N GLN A 43 -15.29 7.24 10.61
CA GLN A 43 -15.73 8.08 9.49
C GLN A 43 -14.58 8.39 8.53
N ALA A 44 -13.40 8.71 9.07
CA ALA A 44 -12.18 8.95 8.29
C ALA A 44 -11.77 7.70 7.50
N THR A 45 -11.78 6.52 8.13
CA THR A 45 -11.53 5.24 7.44
C THR A 45 -12.52 5.00 6.31
N LYS A 46 -13.83 5.12 6.56
CA LYS A 46 -14.84 4.95 5.50
C LYS A 46 -14.65 5.92 4.33
N ALA A 47 -14.21 7.15 4.60
CA ALA A 47 -13.92 8.12 3.56
C ALA A 47 -12.65 7.77 2.76
N TYR A 48 -11.68 7.13 3.41
CA TYR A 48 -10.47 6.63 2.77
C TYR A 48 -10.71 5.34 1.98
N ASP A 49 -11.55 4.43 2.47
CA ASP A 49 -11.99 3.22 1.73
C ASP A 49 -12.56 3.65 0.38
N LYS A 50 -13.52 4.58 0.40
CA LYS A 50 -14.11 5.12 -0.83
C LYS A 50 -13.06 5.75 -1.76
N TYR A 51 -12.09 6.49 -1.21
CA TYR A 51 -11.00 7.07 -2.01
C TYR A 51 -10.15 5.98 -2.67
N THR A 52 -9.82 4.93 -1.92
CA THR A 52 -9.07 3.76 -2.39
C THR A 52 -9.84 3.03 -3.49
N ASP A 53 -11.14 2.80 -3.30
CA ASP A 53 -12.00 2.19 -4.33
C ASP A 53 -12.02 3.02 -5.62
N GLU A 54 -12.11 4.35 -5.50
CA GLU A 54 -12.04 5.26 -6.65
C GLU A 54 -10.69 5.18 -7.37
N GLN A 55 -9.57 5.11 -6.63
CA GLN A 55 -8.24 4.92 -7.21
C GLN A 55 -8.12 3.56 -7.91
N LEU A 56 -8.55 2.47 -7.27
CA LEU A 56 -8.46 1.11 -7.84
C LEU A 56 -9.36 0.94 -9.08
N ASN A 57 -10.50 1.64 -9.15
CA ASN A 57 -11.33 1.70 -10.35
C ASN A 57 -10.62 2.38 -11.53
N GLU A 58 -9.98 3.53 -11.30
CA GLU A 58 -9.21 4.21 -12.35
C GLU A 58 -7.93 3.44 -12.73
N PHE A 59 -7.30 2.79 -11.75
CA PHE A 59 -6.19 1.87 -11.98
C PHE A 59 -6.58 0.72 -12.91
N LEU A 60 -7.73 0.06 -12.66
CA LEU A 60 -8.23 -1.01 -13.53
C LEU A 60 -8.49 -0.51 -14.95
N LYS A 61 -9.22 0.61 -15.11
CA LYS A 61 -9.48 1.21 -16.44
C LYS A 61 -8.20 1.61 -17.16
N GLY A 62 -7.23 2.14 -16.44
CA GLY A 62 -5.92 2.50 -16.96
C GLY A 62 -5.14 1.25 -17.41
N THR A 63 -5.15 0.20 -16.60
CA THR A 63 -4.50 -1.08 -16.88
C THR A 63 -5.10 -1.73 -18.12
N GLU A 64 -6.42 -1.71 -18.29
CA GLU A 64 -7.09 -2.18 -19.52
C GLU A 64 -6.59 -1.47 -20.78
N LYS A 65 -6.42 -0.14 -20.72
CA LYS A 65 -5.89 0.65 -21.84
C LYS A 65 -4.41 0.34 -22.10
N PHE A 66 -3.62 0.19 -21.03
CA PHE A 66 -2.19 -0.14 -21.11
C PHE A 66 -1.97 -1.51 -21.76
N VAL A 67 -2.71 -2.52 -21.29
CA VAL A 67 -2.65 -3.89 -21.81
C VAL A 67 -3.11 -3.94 -23.27
N LYS A 68 -4.16 -3.21 -23.63
CA LYS A 68 -4.59 -3.08 -25.04
C LYS A 68 -3.52 -2.46 -25.92
N ALA A 69 -2.75 -1.48 -25.43
CA ALA A 69 -1.63 -0.92 -26.19
C ALA A 69 -0.55 -1.99 -26.45
N ILE A 70 -0.23 -2.81 -25.45
CA ILE A 70 0.72 -3.94 -25.58
C ILE A 70 0.20 -4.98 -26.57
N GLU A 71 -1.07 -5.39 -26.49
CA GLU A 71 -1.66 -6.35 -27.43
C GLU A 71 -1.55 -5.89 -28.89
N ASN A 72 -1.76 -4.59 -29.13
CA ASN A 72 -1.66 -3.96 -30.44
C ASN A 72 -0.23 -3.67 -30.90
N ASN A 73 0.78 -4.02 -30.10
CA ASN A 73 2.19 -3.66 -30.31
C ASN A 73 2.44 -2.15 -30.38
N ASP A 74 1.61 -1.33 -29.74
CA ASP A 74 1.76 0.12 -29.68
C ASP A 74 2.68 0.52 -28.53
N MET A 75 3.99 0.46 -28.78
CA MET A 75 5.02 0.78 -27.80
C MET A 75 4.95 2.23 -27.30
N ALA A 76 4.63 3.17 -28.19
CA ALA A 76 4.56 4.59 -27.82
C ALA A 76 3.41 4.84 -26.85
N GLN A 77 2.23 4.29 -27.15
CA GLN A 77 1.07 4.41 -26.28
C GLN A 77 1.28 3.66 -24.96
N ALA A 78 1.88 2.46 -24.98
CA ALA A 78 2.19 1.69 -23.76
C ALA A 78 3.11 2.50 -22.82
N LYS A 79 4.21 3.06 -23.35
CA LYS A 79 5.13 3.92 -22.57
C LYS A 79 4.44 5.19 -22.05
N ALA A 80 3.59 5.81 -22.85
CA ALA A 80 2.87 7.03 -22.45
C ALA A 80 1.82 6.79 -21.36
N LEU A 81 1.26 5.57 -21.28
CA LEU A 81 0.30 5.16 -20.27
C LEU A 81 0.96 4.68 -18.98
N TYR A 82 2.05 3.91 -19.09
CA TYR A 82 2.73 3.23 -17.98
C TYR A 82 2.79 4.07 -16.68
N PRO A 83 3.46 5.24 -16.63
CA PRO A 83 3.61 5.97 -15.37
C PRO A 83 2.29 6.61 -14.91
N LYS A 84 1.40 6.99 -15.85
CA LYS A 84 0.12 7.64 -15.51
C LYS A 84 -0.86 6.68 -14.88
N VAL A 85 -0.84 5.42 -15.33
CA VAL A 85 -1.70 4.36 -14.78
C VAL A 85 -1.20 3.95 -13.39
N ARG A 86 0.12 3.76 -13.23
CA ARG A 86 0.74 3.46 -11.94
C ARG A 86 0.39 4.46 -10.84
N MET A 87 0.32 5.76 -11.16
CA MET A 87 -0.08 6.78 -10.18
C MET A 87 -1.39 6.47 -9.41
N TYR A 88 -2.33 5.73 -9.99
CA TYR A 88 -3.54 5.33 -9.27
C TYR A 88 -3.26 4.27 -8.20
N TYR A 89 -2.41 3.29 -8.51
CA TYR A 89 -1.94 2.28 -7.56
C TYR A 89 -1.13 2.93 -6.44
N GLU A 90 -0.17 3.78 -6.81
CA GLU A 90 0.75 4.47 -5.91
C GLU A 90 0.07 5.41 -4.91
N ARG A 91 -1.08 5.99 -5.27
CA ARG A 91 -1.92 6.76 -4.34
C ARG A 91 -2.60 5.90 -3.27
N SER A 92 -2.69 4.61 -3.50
CA SER A 92 -3.30 3.62 -2.60
C SER A 92 -2.25 2.82 -1.82
N GLU A 93 -0.96 3.00 -2.15
CA GLU A 93 0.17 2.30 -1.53
C GLU A 93 0.25 2.43 0.00
N PRO A 94 -0.20 3.52 0.68
CA PRO A 94 -0.26 3.55 2.14
C PRO A 94 -1.06 2.40 2.77
N VAL A 95 -1.87 1.68 2.00
CA VAL A 95 -2.63 0.52 2.47
C VAL A 95 -2.33 -0.75 1.65
N ALA A 96 -1.23 -0.78 0.89
CA ALA A 96 -0.88 -1.92 0.04
C ALA A 96 -0.68 -3.23 0.81
N GLU A 97 -0.32 -3.17 2.10
CA GLU A 97 -0.32 -4.36 2.98
C GLU A 97 -1.67 -5.09 2.96
N ALA A 98 -2.79 -4.35 2.85
CA ALA A 98 -4.13 -4.94 2.77
C ALA A 98 -4.39 -5.68 1.44
N PHE A 99 -3.59 -5.45 0.39
CA PHE A 99 -3.72 -6.13 -0.91
C PHE A 99 -3.16 -7.55 -0.86
N GLY A 100 -2.33 -7.87 0.15
CA GLY A 100 -1.74 -9.19 0.35
C GLY A 100 -0.92 -9.65 -0.85
N ASP A 101 -1.10 -10.91 -1.27
CA ASP A 101 -0.34 -11.53 -2.37
C ASP A 101 -0.51 -10.84 -3.74
N LEU A 102 -1.42 -9.88 -3.88
CA LEU A 102 -1.60 -9.13 -5.13
C LEU A 102 -0.57 -8.02 -5.29
N ASP A 103 -0.09 -7.43 -4.20
CA ASP A 103 0.92 -6.38 -4.24
C ASP A 103 2.19 -6.81 -4.98
N PRO A 104 2.89 -7.90 -4.57
CA PRO A 104 4.09 -8.34 -5.28
C PRO A 104 3.82 -8.88 -6.70
N LYS A 105 2.58 -9.29 -7.02
CA LYS A 105 2.21 -9.69 -8.39
C LYS A 105 2.03 -8.49 -9.33
N ILE A 106 1.67 -7.35 -8.76
CA ILE A 106 1.43 -6.11 -9.51
C ILE A 106 2.69 -5.28 -9.59
N ASP A 107 3.43 -5.15 -8.48
CA ASP A 107 4.43 -4.08 -8.31
C ASP A 107 5.80 -4.52 -7.79
N ALA A 108 6.09 -5.82 -7.65
CA ALA A 108 7.41 -6.22 -7.18
C ALA A 108 8.53 -5.84 -8.17
N ARG A 109 9.61 -5.27 -7.65
CA ARG A 109 10.83 -5.01 -8.42
C ARG A 109 11.65 -6.30 -8.52
N LEU A 110 12.47 -6.40 -9.56
CA LEU A 110 13.34 -7.57 -9.73
C LEU A 110 14.34 -7.73 -8.58
N ALA A 111 14.77 -6.64 -7.95
CA ALA A 111 15.67 -6.67 -6.81
C ALA A 111 15.04 -7.39 -5.60
N ASP A 112 13.79 -7.05 -5.26
CA ASP A 112 13.05 -7.66 -4.15
C ASP A 112 12.83 -9.15 -4.42
N MET A 113 12.44 -9.50 -5.66
CA MET A 113 12.26 -10.91 -6.04
C MET A 113 13.56 -11.72 -5.97
N LYS A 114 14.73 -11.11 -6.20
CA LYS A 114 16.04 -11.76 -6.03
C LYS A 114 16.38 -11.96 -4.56
N GLU A 115 16.12 -10.95 -3.73
CA GLU A 115 16.35 -11.04 -2.29
C GLU A 115 15.52 -12.18 -1.67
N GLU A 116 14.28 -12.32 -2.12
CA GLU A 116 13.37 -13.38 -1.69
C GLU A 116 13.60 -14.74 -2.37
N LYS A 117 14.49 -14.84 -3.36
CA LYS A 117 14.74 -16.03 -4.20
C LYS A 117 13.49 -16.52 -4.95
N LYS A 118 12.66 -15.57 -5.40
CA LYS A 118 11.40 -15.76 -6.12
C LYS A 118 11.44 -15.23 -7.55
N GLU A 119 12.59 -15.06 -8.17
CA GLU A 119 12.73 -14.46 -9.51
C GLU A 119 11.88 -15.15 -10.59
N LYS A 120 11.59 -16.45 -10.41
CA LYS A 120 10.74 -17.23 -11.31
C LYS A 120 9.26 -16.83 -11.26
N GLU A 121 8.84 -16.18 -10.18
CA GLU A 121 7.48 -15.68 -9.94
C GLU A 121 7.32 -14.22 -10.37
N TRP A 122 8.41 -13.56 -10.80
CA TRP A 122 8.39 -12.15 -11.17
C TRP A 122 7.41 -11.89 -12.33
N SER A 123 6.53 -10.91 -12.11
CA SER A 123 5.44 -10.49 -12.99
C SER A 123 5.15 -8.99 -12.78
N GLY A 124 3.97 -8.51 -13.18
CA GLY A 124 3.56 -7.14 -12.89
C GLY A 124 4.18 -6.04 -13.76
N TYR A 125 4.03 -4.81 -13.30
CA TYR A 125 4.42 -3.59 -14.01
C TYR A 125 5.92 -3.56 -14.31
N HIS A 126 6.80 -3.75 -13.32
CA HIS A 126 8.25 -3.63 -13.53
C HIS A 126 8.85 -4.66 -14.49
N LYS A 127 8.22 -5.84 -14.61
CA LYS A 127 8.63 -6.81 -15.64
C LYS A 127 8.30 -6.32 -17.04
N ILE A 128 7.13 -5.70 -17.20
CA ILE A 128 6.71 -5.11 -18.46
C ILE A 128 7.50 -3.82 -18.73
N GLU A 129 7.81 -3.03 -17.72
CA GLU A 129 8.69 -1.87 -17.76
C GLU A 129 10.03 -2.24 -18.41
N LYS A 130 10.71 -3.27 -17.87
CA LYS A 130 11.95 -3.80 -18.44
C LYS A 130 11.79 -4.15 -19.92
N ALA A 131 10.71 -4.84 -20.29
CA ALA A 131 10.46 -5.24 -21.67
C ALA A 131 10.31 -4.02 -22.60
N LEU A 132 9.60 -2.97 -22.15
CA LEU A 132 9.33 -1.78 -22.93
C LEU A 132 10.56 -0.85 -23.03
N TYR A 133 11.25 -0.61 -21.92
CA TYR A 133 12.27 0.44 -21.81
C TYR A 133 13.68 -0.07 -22.06
N GLU A 134 14.06 -1.21 -21.49
CA GLU A 134 15.39 -1.79 -21.67
C GLU A 134 15.45 -2.73 -22.88
N ASP A 135 14.60 -3.75 -22.92
CA ASP A 135 14.61 -4.74 -24.00
C ASP A 135 14.01 -4.20 -25.30
N LYS A 136 13.29 -3.07 -25.22
CA LYS A 136 12.65 -2.34 -26.33
C LYS A 136 11.85 -3.27 -27.25
N LYS A 137 11.03 -4.12 -26.65
CA LYS A 137 10.22 -5.12 -27.37
C LYS A 137 8.82 -5.26 -26.82
N ILE A 138 7.95 -5.76 -27.67
CA ILE A 138 6.65 -6.34 -27.32
C ILE A 138 6.59 -7.69 -28.03
N ASP A 139 6.76 -8.78 -27.29
CA ASP A 139 6.68 -10.14 -27.80
C ASP A 139 5.54 -10.92 -27.11
N ASP A 140 5.38 -12.20 -27.43
CA ASP A 140 4.34 -13.05 -26.84
C ASP A 140 4.49 -13.20 -25.33
N VAL A 141 5.71 -13.10 -24.79
CA VAL A 141 5.96 -13.10 -23.35
C VAL A 141 5.44 -11.81 -22.73
N THR A 142 5.79 -10.65 -23.30
CA THR A 142 5.28 -9.34 -22.84
C THR A 142 3.76 -9.29 -22.86
N LYS A 143 3.12 -9.82 -23.92
CA LYS A 143 1.65 -9.88 -24.01
C LYS A 143 1.05 -10.78 -22.96
N LYS A 144 1.67 -11.93 -22.68
CA LYS A 144 1.23 -12.84 -21.62
C LYS A 144 1.36 -12.20 -20.24
N ASP A 145 2.48 -11.52 -19.96
CA ASP A 145 2.68 -10.80 -18.70
C ASP A 145 1.65 -9.66 -18.54
N ALA A 146 1.35 -8.91 -19.61
CA ALA A 146 0.31 -7.88 -19.62
C ALA A 146 -1.10 -8.44 -19.34
N GLN A 147 -1.44 -9.60 -19.90
CA GLN A 147 -2.70 -10.29 -19.58
C GLN A 147 -2.75 -10.77 -18.13
N GLN A 148 -1.62 -11.21 -17.57
CA GLN A 148 -1.56 -11.61 -16.18
C GLN A 148 -1.78 -10.39 -15.27
N LEU A 149 -1.08 -9.29 -15.53
CA LEU A 149 -1.28 -8.02 -14.83
C LEU A 149 -2.76 -7.56 -14.84
N LEU A 150 -3.44 -7.67 -15.98
CA LEU A 150 -4.87 -7.32 -16.04
C LEU A 150 -5.74 -8.19 -15.14
N LYS A 151 -5.42 -9.48 -15.00
CA LYS A 151 -6.15 -10.39 -14.11
C LYS A 151 -5.92 -9.99 -12.65
N ASP A 152 -4.67 -9.72 -12.29
CA ASP A 152 -4.31 -9.32 -10.93
C ASP A 152 -4.96 -7.97 -10.55
N ALA A 153 -4.98 -7.00 -11.48
CA ALA A 153 -5.70 -5.73 -11.29
C ALA A 153 -7.22 -5.91 -11.14
N LYS A 154 -7.83 -6.83 -11.90
CA LYS A 154 -9.26 -7.17 -11.75
C LYS A 154 -9.55 -7.85 -10.41
N GLU A 155 -8.64 -8.72 -9.97
CA GLU A 155 -8.77 -9.38 -8.67
C GLU A 155 -8.65 -8.38 -7.53
N LEU A 156 -7.69 -7.45 -7.60
CA LEU A 156 -7.55 -6.37 -6.63
C LEU A 156 -8.82 -5.50 -6.57
N HIS A 157 -9.32 -5.05 -7.73
CA HIS A 157 -10.55 -4.28 -7.80
C HIS A 157 -11.76 -5.05 -7.23
N ALA A 158 -11.87 -6.35 -7.49
CA ALA A 158 -12.96 -7.18 -6.96
C ALA A 158 -12.90 -7.36 -5.42
N LYS A 159 -11.72 -7.17 -4.82
CA LYS A 159 -11.49 -7.26 -3.37
C LYS A 159 -11.54 -5.92 -2.66
N ALA A 160 -11.62 -4.80 -3.38
CA ALA A 160 -11.51 -3.44 -2.85
C ALA A 160 -12.44 -3.19 -1.63
N ASP A 161 -13.73 -3.53 -1.75
CA ASP A 161 -14.74 -3.40 -0.68
C ASP A 161 -14.47 -4.27 0.57
N THR A 162 -13.52 -5.22 0.49
CA THR A 162 -13.21 -6.19 1.55
C THR A 162 -11.81 -6.02 2.12
N LEU A 163 -11.07 -4.99 1.69
CA LEU A 163 -9.76 -4.68 2.24
C LEU A 163 -9.89 -4.29 3.72
N ASP A 164 -9.04 -4.86 4.58
CA ASP A 164 -9.01 -4.55 6.01
C ASP A 164 -8.25 -3.25 6.28
N ILE A 165 -8.83 -2.14 5.83
CA ILE A 165 -8.28 -0.81 6.05
C ILE A 165 -8.67 -0.34 7.44
N THR A 166 -7.67 -0.14 8.29
CA THR A 166 -7.85 0.35 9.66
C THR A 166 -7.22 1.73 9.84
N PRO A 167 -7.68 2.54 10.81
CA PRO A 167 -7.01 3.81 11.11
C PRO A 167 -5.51 3.66 11.40
N LYS A 168 -5.14 2.54 12.04
CA LYS A 168 -3.74 2.20 12.34
C LYS A 168 -2.95 1.98 11.04
N LEU A 169 -3.48 1.17 10.12
CA LEU A 169 -2.83 0.89 8.84
C LEU A 169 -2.64 2.19 8.05
N MET A 170 -3.68 3.01 7.93
CA MET A 170 -3.60 4.31 7.24
C MET A 170 -2.47 5.19 7.81
N LEU A 171 -2.40 5.34 9.14
CA LEU A 171 -1.36 6.16 9.77
C LEU A 171 0.04 5.58 9.56
N GLN A 172 0.21 4.29 9.84
CA GLN A 172 1.51 3.61 9.75
C GLN A 172 2.02 3.62 8.31
N GLY A 173 1.19 3.21 7.34
CA GLY A 173 1.58 3.17 5.94
C GLY A 173 1.85 4.56 5.35
N SER A 174 1.17 5.61 5.81
CA SER A 174 1.53 6.98 5.40
C SER A 174 2.93 7.39 5.88
N VAL A 175 3.29 7.02 7.11
CA VAL A 175 4.60 7.31 7.68
C VAL A 175 5.69 6.49 7.00
N ASP A 176 5.46 5.20 6.84
CA ASP A 176 6.42 4.29 6.19
C ASP A 176 6.68 4.72 4.76
N LEU A 177 5.62 5.01 4.00
CA LEU A 177 5.75 5.44 2.61
C LEU A 177 6.51 6.76 2.47
N LEU A 178 6.23 7.78 3.31
CA LEU A 178 6.97 9.04 3.25
C LEU A 178 8.43 8.88 3.65
N ASN A 179 8.74 7.98 4.60
CA ASN A 179 10.12 7.66 4.97
C ASN A 179 10.84 6.90 3.85
N GLU A 180 10.17 5.96 3.20
CA GLU A 180 10.70 5.20 2.07
C GLU A 180 11.01 6.13 0.89
N VAL A 181 10.07 7.01 0.52
CA VAL A 181 10.28 8.04 -0.51
C VAL A 181 11.53 8.87 -0.18
N ALA A 182 11.71 9.26 1.08
CA ALA A 182 12.82 10.10 1.49
C ALA A 182 14.18 9.37 1.59
N THR A 183 14.20 8.05 1.78
CA THR A 183 15.42 7.31 2.13
C THR A 183 15.89 6.34 1.04
N SER A 184 14.97 5.70 0.31
CA SER A 184 15.29 4.70 -0.71
C SER A 184 14.77 5.11 -2.08
N LYS A 185 13.45 5.38 -2.25
CA LYS A 185 12.87 5.66 -3.58
C LYS A 185 13.52 6.89 -4.24
N ILE A 186 13.95 7.90 -3.47
CA ILE A 186 14.69 9.10 -3.97
C ILE A 186 15.91 8.77 -4.83
N THR A 187 16.48 7.58 -4.70
CA THR A 187 17.62 7.11 -5.50
C THR A 187 17.25 6.65 -6.91
N GLY A 188 15.95 6.51 -7.21
CA GLY A 188 15.43 5.97 -8.46
C GLY A 188 15.42 4.45 -8.51
N GLU A 189 15.25 3.80 -7.35
CA GLU A 189 15.23 2.33 -7.25
C GLU A 189 13.92 1.69 -7.73
N GLU A 190 12.86 2.48 -7.87
CA GLU A 190 11.54 1.99 -8.25
C GLU A 190 11.48 1.73 -9.76
N GLU A 191 11.79 2.76 -10.55
CA GLU A 191 11.65 2.77 -12.01
C GLU A 191 13.03 2.72 -12.67
N ILE A 192 13.77 1.64 -12.39
CA ILE A 192 15.18 1.50 -12.84
C ILE A 192 15.37 1.43 -14.36
N TYR A 193 14.30 1.16 -15.12
CA TYR A 193 14.37 1.07 -16.59
C TYR A 193 13.73 2.29 -17.26
N SER A 194 12.63 2.80 -16.72
CA SER A 194 11.83 3.88 -17.31
C SER A 194 12.20 5.28 -16.79
N HIS A 195 12.75 5.34 -15.57
CA HIS A 195 13.07 6.57 -14.83
C HIS A 195 11.87 7.50 -14.66
N THR A 196 10.69 6.92 -14.40
CA THR A 196 9.46 7.67 -14.16
C THR A 196 9.12 7.89 -12.69
N ASP A 197 10.07 7.67 -11.77
CA ASP A 197 9.86 7.67 -10.30
C ASP A 197 9.17 8.95 -9.78
N LEU A 198 9.34 10.09 -10.46
CA LEU A 198 8.67 11.35 -10.06
C LEU A 198 7.13 11.27 -10.17
N TYR A 199 6.60 10.39 -11.01
CA TYR A 199 5.16 10.10 -11.05
C TYR A 199 4.73 9.37 -9.78
N ASP A 200 5.49 8.36 -9.39
CA ASP A 200 5.22 7.52 -8.23
C ASP A 200 5.38 8.34 -6.94
N PHE A 201 6.46 9.11 -6.79
CA PHE A 201 6.66 9.99 -5.63
C PHE A 201 5.50 10.96 -5.45
N LYS A 202 5.05 11.57 -6.54
CA LYS A 202 3.94 12.51 -6.50
C LYS A 202 2.67 11.79 -6.03
N ALA A 203 2.40 10.60 -6.57
CA ALA A 203 1.24 9.80 -6.19
C ALA A 203 1.30 9.33 -4.73
N ASN A 204 2.47 8.87 -4.26
CA ASN A 204 2.69 8.48 -2.86
C ASN A 204 2.42 9.64 -1.89
N VAL A 205 2.96 10.83 -2.20
CA VAL A 205 2.72 12.05 -1.41
C VAL A 205 1.24 12.44 -1.44
N GLU A 206 0.57 12.34 -2.58
CA GLU A 206 -0.88 12.60 -2.70
C GLU A 206 -1.71 11.61 -1.86
N GLY A 207 -1.34 10.33 -1.84
CA GLY A 207 -1.97 9.29 -1.01
C GLY A 207 -1.81 9.56 0.50
N ALA A 208 -0.57 9.81 0.94
CA ALA A 208 -0.28 10.14 2.34
C ALA A 208 -0.95 11.46 2.78
N GLN A 209 -0.95 12.48 1.91
CA GLN A 209 -1.63 13.75 2.17
C GLN A 209 -3.15 13.56 2.35
N LYS A 210 -3.77 12.67 1.56
CA LYS A 210 -5.19 12.36 1.71
C LYS A 210 -5.51 11.79 3.09
N ILE A 211 -4.66 10.91 3.62
CA ILE A 211 -4.82 10.36 4.97
C ILE A 211 -4.64 11.46 6.02
N TYR A 212 -3.61 12.29 5.88
CA TYR A 212 -3.40 13.43 6.78
C TYR A 212 -4.63 14.36 6.82
N ASP A 213 -5.21 14.71 5.68
CA ASP A 213 -6.36 15.60 5.61
C ASP A 213 -7.60 15.01 6.31
N LEU A 214 -7.75 13.67 6.26
CA LEU A 214 -8.84 12.97 6.94
C LEU A 214 -8.65 12.90 8.46
N PHE A 215 -7.42 12.84 8.95
CA PHE A 215 -7.12 12.78 10.38
C PHE A 215 -6.89 14.14 11.03
N LYS A 216 -6.56 15.18 10.27
CA LYS A 216 -6.34 16.55 10.75
C LYS A 216 -7.42 17.13 11.69
N PRO A 217 -8.73 16.87 11.51
CA PRO A 217 -9.75 17.46 12.38
C PRO A 217 -10.00 16.67 13.68
N ILE A 218 -9.37 15.50 13.87
CA ILE A 218 -9.55 14.59 15.02
C ILE A 218 -8.52 14.93 16.11
#